data_AF-A0A0K8SZZ4-F1
#
_entry.id   AF-A0A0K8SZZ4-F1
#
_cell.length_a   1.000
_cell.length_b   1.000
_cell.length_c   1.000
_cell.angle_alpha   90.00
_cell.angle_beta   90.00
_cell.angle_gamma   90.00
#
_symmetry.space_group_name_H-M   'P 1'
#
loop_
_entity.id
_entity.type
_entity.pdbx_description
1 polymer ?
#
loop_
_entity_poly.entity_id
_entity_poly.type
_entity_poly.pdbx_seq_one_letter_code
_entity_poly.pdbx_strand_id
1 'polypeptide(L)'
;LRTAVHEATGYAPAYLVFGRMPRYKGSQHGDLPAGNPEPKVSSRHQAAECKEKIPEVFSQVRDALCRAYEKAKVRYNLRRRPAVLRPGEIVWKKNFTLSAQAQGFSAKLAPKYVK
;
A
#
# COMPACT_ATOMS: atom_id res chain seq x y z
N LEU A 1 4.17 -10.02 0.89
CA LEU A 1 3.55 -8.70 1.13
C LEU A 1 2.03 -8.76 1.33
N ARG A 2 1.25 -9.43 0.46
CA ARG A 2 -0.23 -9.43 0.56
C ARG A 2 -0.82 -10.05 1.83
N THR A 3 -0.15 -11.04 2.42
CA THR A 3 -0.60 -11.77 3.62
C THR A 3 0.06 -11.28 4.91
N ALA A 4 0.99 -10.33 4.82
CA ALA A 4 1.64 -9.75 6.00
C ALA A 4 0.70 -8.72 6.65
N VAL A 5 0.66 -8.72 7.98
CA VAL A 5 -0.12 -7.75 8.75
C VAL A 5 0.54 -6.38 8.66
N HIS A 6 -0.25 -5.35 8.34
CA HIS A 6 0.24 -3.98 8.30
C HIS A 6 0.25 -3.38 9.70
N GLU A 7 1.39 -2.81 10.12
CA GLU A 7 1.62 -2.33 11.49
C GLU A 7 0.58 -1.31 11.96
N ALA A 8 0.24 -0.32 11.13
CA ALA A 8 -0.67 0.73 11.57
C ALA A 8 -2.13 0.28 11.63
N THR A 9 -2.53 -0.70 10.83
CA THR A 9 -3.94 -1.09 10.69
C THR A 9 -4.27 -2.40 11.40
N GLY A 10 -3.27 -3.24 11.70
CA GLY A 10 -3.46 -4.56 12.32
C GLY A 10 -4.05 -5.62 11.38
N TYR A 11 -4.32 -5.27 10.12
CA TYR A 11 -4.91 -6.19 9.14
C TYR A 11 -3.95 -6.46 7.98
N ALA A 12 -4.03 -7.66 7.41
CA ALA A 12 -3.33 -7.98 6.17
C ALA A 12 -4.13 -7.50 4.95
N PRO A 13 -3.48 -7.00 3.90
CA PRO A 13 -4.17 -6.57 2.67
C PRO A 13 -5.06 -7.66 2.06
N ALA A 14 -4.62 -8.91 2.07
CA ALA A 14 -5.42 -10.03 1.55
C ALA A 14 -6.73 -10.22 2.32
N TYR A 15 -6.73 -10.02 3.64
CA TYR A 15 -7.95 -10.10 4.44
C TYR A 15 -8.95 -9.00 4.06
N LEU A 16 -8.47 -7.77 3.89
CA LEU A 16 -9.31 -6.64 3.52
C LEU A 16 -9.96 -6.80 2.14
N VAL A 17 -9.24 -7.39 1.18
CA VAL A 17 -9.74 -7.59 -0.18
C VAL A 17 -10.71 -8.78 -0.26
N PHE A 18 -10.37 -9.91 0.38
CA PHE A 18 -11.11 -11.15 0.22
C PHE A 18 -12.13 -11.41 1.34
N GLY A 19 -12.12 -10.61 2.40
CA GLY A 19 -12.88 -10.86 3.63
C GLY A 19 -12.38 -12.07 4.43
N ARG A 20 -11.28 -12.69 3.99
CA ARG A 20 -10.68 -13.89 4.58
C ARG A 20 -9.20 -13.95 4.26
N MET A 21 -8.44 -14.63 5.10
CA MET A 21 -7.04 -14.90 4.79
C MET A 21 -6.94 -16.11 3.84
N PRO A 22 -6.28 -15.98 2.67
CA PRO A 22 -5.96 -17.16 1.87
C PRO A 22 -5.01 -18.07 2.65
N ARG A 23 -5.02 -19.37 2.36
CA ARG A 23 -3.98 -20.27 2.86
C ARG A 23 -2.71 -20.00 2.08
N TYR A 24 -1.61 -19.72 2.78
CA TYR A 24 -0.32 -19.31 2.20
C TYR A 24 0.88 -20.06 2.79
N LYS A 25 0.67 -20.88 3.82
CA LYS A 25 1.68 -21.81 4.34
C LYS A 25 1.25 -23.24 4.04
N GLY A 26 2.21 -24.11 3.72
CA GLY A 26 1.97 -25.54 3.52
C GLY A 26 1.20 -26.17 4.68
N SER A 27 1.56 -25.82 5.93
CA SER A 27 0.88 -26.30 7.14
C SER A 27 -0.57 -25.86 7.32
N GLN A 28 -1.05 -24.87 6.55
CA GLN A 28 -2.46 -24.45 6.55
C GLN A 28 -3.30 -25.30 5.60
N HIS A 29 -2.66 -26.02 4.69
CA HIS A 29 -3.29 -27.09 3.93
C HIS A 29 -3.28 -28.30 4.87
N GLY A 30 -4.46 -28.73 5.33
CA GLY A 30 -4.57 -30.01 6.03
C GLY A 30 -4.22 -31.16 5.09
N ASP A 31 -4.08 -32.36 5.63
CA ASP A 31 -3.89 -33.57 4.84
C ASP A 31 -5.02 -33.65 3.79
N LEU A 32 -4.63 -33.64 2.51
CA LEU A 32 -5.58 -33.85 1.44
C LEU A 32 -6.06 -35.30 1.58
N PRO A 33 -7.35 -35.55 1.85
CA PRO A 33 -7.85 -36.91 1.86
C PRO A 33 -7.58 -37.53 0.49
N ALA A 34 -7.14 -38.79 0.46
CA ALA A 34 -6.94 -39.51 -0.80
C ALA A 34 -8.28 -39.63 -1.54
N GLY A 35 -8.47 -38.81 -2.59
CA GLY A 35 -9.71 -38.72 -3.34
C GLY A 35 -10.05 -37.28 -3.74
N ASN A 36 -11.20 -37.10 -4.40
CA ASN A 36 -11.73 -35.79 -4.78
C ASN A 36 -12.78 -35.38 -3.72
N PRO A 37 -12.40 -34.71 -2.62
CA PRO A 37 -13.34 -34.40 -1.55
C PRO A 37 -14.43 -33.46 -2.08
N GLU A 38 -15.69 -33.78 -1.78
CA GLU A 38 -16.80 -32.87 -2.06
C GLU A 38 -16.57 -31.53 -1.31
N PRO A 39 -16.77 -30.38 -1.97
CA PRO A 39 -16.61 -29.10 -1.32
C PRO A 39 -17.61 -28.99 -0.17
N LYS A 40 -17.12 -28.93 1.07
CA LYS A 40 -17.94 -28.61 2.24
C LYS A 40 -18.53 -27.21 2.05
N VAL A 41 -19.80 -27.15 1.68
CA VAL A 41 -20.56 -25.89 1.58
C VAL A 41 -20.79 -25.40 3.01
N SER A 42 -20.01 -24.41 3.43
CA SER A 42 -20.26 -23.70 4.68
C SER A 42 -21.66 -23.08 4.63
N SER A 43 -22.40 -23.13 5.74
CA SER A 43 -23.73 -22.51 5.84
C SER A 43 -23.69 -21.07 5.36
N ARG A 44 -24.65 -20.70 4.49
CA ARG A 44 -24.78 -19.36 3.90
C ARG A 44 -24.77 -18.25 4.96
N HIS A 45 -25.27 -18.55 6.16
CA HIS A 45 -25.30 -17.64 7.30
C HIS A 45 -23.89 -17.26 7.79
N GLN A 46 -22.96 -18.20 7.87
CA GLN A 46 -21.58 -17.91 8.31
C GLN A 46 -20.86 -16.98 7.33
N ALA A 47 -21.11 -17.14 6.03
CA ALA A 47 -20.56 -16.27 5.00
C ALA A 47 -21.20 -14.86 5.01
N ALA A 48 -22.46 -14.75 5.43
CA ALA A 48 -23.15 -13.47 5.56
C ALA A 48 -22.65 -12.69 6.79
N GLU A 49 -22.54 -13.33 7.95
CA GLU A 49 -22.01 -12.71 9.17
C GLU A 49 -20.59 -12.16 9.00
N CYS A 50 -19.74 -12.87 8.23
CA CYS A 50 -18.40 -12.39 7.91
C CYS A 50 -18.44 -11.11 7.05
N LYS A 51 -19.41 -10.97 6.15
CA LYS A 51 -19.55 -9.80 5.28
C LYS A 51 -20.09 -8.59 6.04
N GLU A 52 -20.97 -8.78 7.01
CA GLU A 52 -21.54 -7.69 7.80
C GLU A 52 -20.47 -6.93 8.62
N LYS A 53 -19.41 -7.62 9.05
CA LYS A 53 -18.31 -7.03 9.83
C LYS A 53 -17.28 -6.27 8.98
N ILE A 54 -17.24 -6.50 7.67
CA ILE A 54 -16.21 -5.92 6.79
C ILE A 54 -16.31 -4.38 6.70
N PRO A 55 -17.50 -3.76 6.55
CA PRO A 55 -17.61 -2.30 6.53
C PRO A 55 -17.03 -1.63 7.78
N GLU A 56 -17.29 -2.22 8.95
CA GLU A 56 -16.75 -1.72 10.23
C GLU A 56 -15.22 -1.80 10.25
N VAL A 57 -14.65 -2.94 9.83
CA VAL A 57 -13.20 -3.12 9.69
C VAL A 57 -12.61 -2.07 8.73
N PHE A 58 -13.26 -1.78 7.60
CA PHE A 58 -12.81 -0.74 6.68
C PHE A 58 -12.82 0.65 7.30
N SER A 59 -13.80 0.96 8.14
CA SER A 59 -13.84 2.23 8.88
C SER A 59 -12.64 2.33 9.83
N GLN A 60 -12.39 1.28 10.62
CA GLN A 60 -11.26 1.22 11.55
C GLN A 60 -9.91 1.37 10.82
N VAL A 61 -9.75 0.69 9.68
CA VAL A 61 -8.54 0.78 8.85
C VAL A 61 -8.33 2.20 8.34
N ARG A 62 -9.38 2.86 7.87
CA ARG A 62 -9.30 4.24 7.37
C ARG A 62 -8.83 5.19 8.47
N ASP A 63 -9.43 5.10 9.66
CA ASP A 63 -9.07 5.95 10.80
C ASP A 63 -7.62 5.71 11.23
N ALA A 64 -7.21 4.43 11.28
CA ALA A 64 -5.84 4.07 11.63
C ALA A 64 -4.82 4.60 10.62
N LEU A 65 -5.12 4.54 9.32
CA LEU A 65 -4.29 5.12 8.26
C LEU A 65 -4.23 6.64 8.37
N CYS A 66 -5.34 7.32 8.64
CA CYS A 66 -5.37 8.76 8.86
C CYS A 66 -4.48 9.17 10.04
N ARG A 67 -4.57 8.46 11.17
CA ARG A 67 -3.72 8.72 12.34
C ARG A 67 -2.24 8.49 12.04
N ALA A 68 -1.91 7.41 11.34
CA ALA A 68 -0.54 7.10 10.94
C ALA A 68 0.01 8.17 9.98
N TYR A 69 -0.81 8.63 9.04
CA TYR A 69 -0.46 9.70 8.12
C TYR A 69 -0.19 11.01 8.87
N GLU A 70 -1.07 11.45 9.76
CA GLU A 70 -0.86 12.70 10.53
C GLU A 70 0.39 12.62 11.41
N LYS A 71 0.66 11.46 12.03
CA LYS A 71 1.91 11.24 12.79
C LYS A 71 3.15 11.36 11.90
N ALA A 72 3.12 10.75 10.71
CA ALA A 72 4.22 10.81 9.76
C ALA A 72 4.39 12.24 9.20
N LYS A 73 3.29 12.93 8.91
CA LYS A 73 3.24 14.29 8.38
C LYS A 73 3.99 15.27 9.27
N VAL A 74 3.87 15.17 10.59
CA VAL A 74 4.64 16.01 11.53
C VAL A 74 6.15 15.87 11.27
N ARG A 75 6.64 14.63 11.15
CA ARG A 75 8.06 14.36 10.90
C ARG A 75 8.52 14.83 9.52
N TYR A 76 7.77 14.49 8.47
CA TYR A 76 8.14 14.83 7.10
C TYR A 76 8.02 16.33 6.80
N ASN A 77 7.06 17.02 7.44
CA ASN A 77 6.86 18.45 7.23
C ASN A 77 7.66 19.35 8.19
N LEU A 78 8.33 18.79 9.21
CA LEU A 78 9.00 19.57 10.28
C LEU A 78 9.91 20.69 9.77
N ARG A 79 10.57 20.50 8.62
CA ARG A 79 11.48 21.47 8.00
C ARG A 79 11.04 21.92 6.60
N ARG A 80 9.78 21.65 6.25
CA ARG A 80 9.24 22.06 4.96
C ARG A 80 9.03 23.57 4.97
N ARG A 81 9.59 24.27 3.98
CA ARG A 81 9.29 25.68 3.74
C ARG A 81 7.95 25.76 2.99
N PRO A 82 6.94 26.49 3.50
CA PRO A 82 5.70 26.66 2.77
C PRO A 82 5.98 27.46 1.49
N ALA A 83 5.59 26.90 0.35
CA ALA A 83 5.60 27.56 -0.94
C ALA A 83 4.19 27.49 -1.50
N VAL A 84 3.60 28.65 -1.79
CA VAL A 84 2.30 28.76 -2.43
C VAL A 84 2.58 29.06 -3.90
N LEU A 85 2.19 28.15 -4.78
CA LEU A 85 2.38 28.28 -6.23
C LEU A 85 1.04 28.61 -6.87
N ARG A 86 1.05 29.51 -7.87
CA ARG A 86 -0.14 29.84 -8.66
C ARG A 86 0.01 29.37 -10.11
N PRO A 87 -1.10 29.02 -10.79
CA PRO A 87 -1.06 28.72 -12.22
C PRO A 87 -0.41 29.87 -13.01
N GLY A 88 0.53 29.55 -13.90
CA GLY A 88 1.29 30.52 -14.69
C GLY A 88 2.62 30.96 -14.05
N GLU A 89 2.89 30.62 -12.79
CA GLU A 89 4.20 30.90 -12.18
C GLU A 89 5.28 29.97 -12.73
N ILE A 90 6.46 30.55 -12.99
CA ILE A 90 7.63 29.80 -13.43
C ILE A 90 8.25 29.12 -12.21
N VAL A 91 8.42 27.80 -12.30
CA VAL A 91 9.05 26.98 -11.26
C VAL A 91 10.25 26.24 -11.81
N TRP A 92 11.24 26.02 -10.95
CA TRP A 92 12.42 25.24 -11.30
C TRP A 92 12.21 23.77 -10.92
N LYS A 93 12.22 22.87 -11.91
CA LYS A 93 12.18 21.42 -11.71
C LYS A 93 13.59 20.89 -11.47
N LYS A 94 13.76 20.07 -10.43
CA LYS A 94 15.03 19.35 -10.22
C LYS A 94 15.27 18.39 -11.38
N ASN A 95 16.44 18.50 -12.01
CA ASN A 95 16.80 17.71 -13.16
C ASN A 95 17.39 16.34 -12.72
N PHE A 96 17.06 15.28 -13.47
CA PHE A 96 17.54 13.92 -13.22
C PHE A 96 17.98 13.28 -14.53
N THR A 97 19.06 13.79 -15.12
CA THR A 97 19.65 13.28 -16.37
C THR A 97 20.60 12.12 -16.13
N LEU A 98 20.74 11.24 -17.12
CA LEU A 98 21.73 10.17 -17.15
C LEU A 98 22.91 10.57 -18.05
N SER A 99 24.13 10.14 -17.71
CA SER A 99 25.31 10.37 -18.54
C SER A 99 25.22 9.58 -19.85
N ALA A 100 25.73 10.15 -20.94
CA ALA A 100 25.76 9.51 -22.25
C ALA A 100 27.13 9.72 -22.90
N GLN A 101 27.99 8.70 -22.82
CA GLN A 101 29.37 8.76 -23.33
C GLN A 101 29.41 9.00 -24.85
N ALA A 102 28.51 8.37 -25.61
CA ALA A 102 28.40 8.54 -27.06
C ALA A 102 28.14 10.00 -27.48
N GLN A 103 27.56 10.81 -26.59
CA GLN A 103 27.24 12.21 -26.82
C GLN A 103 28.22 13.15 -26.09
N GLY A 104 29.27 12.61 -25.45
CA GLY A 104 30.18 13.38 -24.59
C GLY A 104 29.49 14.02 -23.37
N PHE A 105 28.31 13.53 -22.98
CA PHE A 105 27.47 14.14 -21.94
C PHE A 105 27.70 13.49 -20.57
N SER A 106 27.98 14.31 -19.56
CA SER A 106 28.11 13.87 -18.17
C SER A 106 27.00 14.47 -17.30
N ALA A 107 26.19 13.63 -16.68
CA ALA A 107 25.14 14.06 -15.74
C ALA A 107 25.70 14.85 -14.55
N LYS A 108 26.98 14.67 -14.21
CA LYS A 108 27.66 15.42 -13.14
C LYS A 108 27.84 16.91 -13.49
N LEU A 109 27.92 17.22 -14.78
CA LEU A 109 28.05 18.58 -15.30
C LEU A 109 26.70 19.17 -15.76
N ALA A 110 25.63 18.39 -15.69
CA ALA A 110 24.30 18.84 -16.09
C ALA A 110 23.74 19.88 -15.09
N PRO A 111 22.94 20.85 -15.55
CA PRO A 111 22.23 21.76 -14.67
C PRO A 111 21.37 20.99 -13.68
N LYS A 112 21.51 21.33 -12.39
CA LYS A 112 20.77 20.69 -11.29
C LYS A 112 19.27 20.98 -11.34
N TYR A 113 18.90 22.12 -11.91
CA TYR A 113 17.51 22.56 -12.09
C TYR A 113 17.31 23.02 -13.52
N VAL A 114 16.14 22.71 -14.05
CA VAL A 114 15.66 23.16 -15.37
C VAL A 114 14.34 23.88 -15.16
N LYS A 115 14.06 24.85 -16.02
CA LYS A 115 12.79 25.60 -16.01
C LYS A 115 11.66 24.73 -16.55
#